data_AF-A0A143B9S9-F1
#
_entry.id   AF-A0A143B9S9-F1
#
_cell.length_a   1.000
_cell.length_b   1.000
_cell.length_c   1.000
_cell.angle_alpha   90.00
_cell.angle_beta   90.00
_cell.angle_gamma   90.00
#
_symmetry.space_group_name_H-M   'P 1'
#
loop_
_entity.id
_entity.type
_entity.pdbx_description
1 polymer ?
#
loop_
_entity_poly.entity_id
_entity_poly.type
_entity_poly.pdbx_seq_one_letter_code
_entity_poly.pdbx_strand_id
1 'polypeptide(L)'
;MPRFAPSCALFLLLTFLPACSGPASAGTARPQPAASANHVEFSGQVVLKQLEGGFCGLVAADGQRYDPVNLPVEFCQDGLAVQVSGERIEGGVSFRMWGKQLRIDHIERR
;
A
#
# COMPACT_ATOMS: atom_id res chain seq x y z
N MET A 1 0.25 -26.22 46.54
CA MET A 1 -0.36 -26.02 47.87
C MET A 1 -0.68 -24.53 48.04
N PRO A 2 -1.86 -24.20 48.58
CA PRO A 2 -2.50 -22.88 48.53
C PRO A 2 -2.09 -21.98 49.72
N ARG A 3 -2.20 -20.65 49.60
CA ARG A 3 -2.46 -19.68 50.69
C ARG A 3 -3.04 -18.41 50.05
N PHE A 4 -4.36 -18.30 49.88
CA PHE A 4 -5.30 -17.66 50.81
C PHE A 4 -4.81 -16.34 51.43
N ALA A 5 -5.53 -15.27 51.06
CA ALA A 5 -5.45 -13.90 51.56
C ALA A 5 -5.65 -13.79 53.08
N PRO A 6 -5.46 -12.59 53.66
CA PRO A 6 -6.66 -11.92 54.15
C PRO A 6 -6.59 -10.37 54.18
N SER A 7 -7.78 -9.79 54.31
CA SER A 7 -8.06 -8.49 54.95
C SER A 7 -7.55 -7.24 54.21
N CYS A 8 -8.29 -6.13 54.15
CA CYS A 8 -9.16 -5.59 55.18
C CYS A 8 -10.09 -4.53 54.57
N ALA A 9 -11.21 -4.32 55.24
CA ALA A 9 -11.94 -3.05 55.32
C ALA A 9 -12.67 -2.54 54.05
N LEU A 10 -13.93 -3.00 53.95
CA LEU A 10 -15.10 -2.14 54.07
C LEU A 10 -14.79 -0.62 54.19
N PHE A 11 -15.07 0.13 53.13
CA PHE A 11 -15.46 1.54 53.25
C PHE A 11 -16.66 1.79 52.32
N LEU A 12 -17.85 1.59 52.89
CA LEU A 12 -19.10 2.17 52.42
C LEU A 12 -19.01 3.68 52.64
N LEU A 13 -19.07 4.48 51.58
CA LEU A 13 -19.59 5.85 51.63
C LEU A 13 -19.93 6.33 50.21
N LEU A 14 -21.24 6.33 49.93
CA LEU A 14 -21.88 7.19 48.95
C LEU A 14 -21.44 8.64 49.17
N THR A 15 -21.05 9.36 48.11
CA THR A 15 -21.45 10.77 47.88
C THR A 15 -20.98 11.29 46.52
N PHE A 16 -21.98 11.65 45.72
CA PHE A 16 -22.08 12.80 44.81
C PHE A 16 -21.33 12.83 43.48
N LEU A 17 -22.16 12.81 42.42
CA LEU A 17 -21.87 13.21 41.04
C LEU A 17 -21.26 14.62 40.99
N PRO A 18 -20.36 14.84 40.02
CA PRO A 18 -20.59 15.92 39.08
C PRO A 18 -20.76 15.34 37.68
N ALA A 19 -21.94 15.58 37.12
CA ALA A 19 -22.17 15.54 35.69
C ALA A 19 -21.27 16.61 35.03
N CYS A 20 -20.23 16.17 34.33
CA CYS A 20 -19.60 16.98 33.30
C CYS A 20 -20.04 16.40 31.94
N SER A 21 -21.09 17.00 31.39
CA SER A 21 -21.47 16.88 29.99
C SER A 21 -20.35 17.43 29.11
N GLY A 22 -19.47 16.55 28.62
CA GLY A 22 -18.52 16.88 27.56
C GLY A 22 -19.20 16.73 26.19
N PRO A 23 -19.21 17.75 25.32
CA PRO A 23 -19.78 17.62 23.98
C PRO A 23 -18.94 16.63 23.16
N ALA A 24 -19.66 15.90 22.31
CA ALA A 24 -19.12 14.97 21.34
C ALA A 24 -17.96 15.58 20.54
N SER A 25 -16.73 15.11 20.79
CA SER A 25 -15.76 15.01 19.70
C SER A 25 -16.07 13.72 18.96
N ALA A 26 -17.07 13.80 18.09
CA ALA A 26 -17.16 12.95 16.92
C ALA A 26 -15.89 13.19 16.11
N GLY A 27 -14.83 12.48 16.47
CA GLY A 27 -13.74 12.20 15.55
C GLY A 27 -14.35 11.38 14.43
N THR A 28 -14.93 12.06 13.44
CA THR A 28 -15.00 11.51 12.09
C THR A 28 -13.58 11.16 11.77
N ALA A 29 -13.21 9.89 11.97
CA ALA A 29 -12.13 9.30 11.22
C ALA A 29 -12.51 9.59 9.77
N ARG A 30 -11.88 10.62 9.22
CA ARG A 30 -11.93 10.93 7.79
C ARG A 30 -11.73 9.57 7.13
N PRO A 31 -12.60 9.14 6.20
CA PRO A 31 -12.31 7.94 5.42
C PRO A 31 -10.91 8.16 4.85
N GLN A 32 -9.92 7.51 5.48
CA GLN A 32 -8.59 7.47 4.94
C GLN A 32 -8.82 6.68 3.66
N PRO A 33 -8.54 7.24 2.48
CA PRO A 33 -8.69 6.50 1.24
C PRO A 33 -7.91 5.23 1.49
N ALA A 34 -8.61 4.11 1.62
CA ALA A 34 -7.97 2.84 1.81
C ALA A 34 -7.11 2.72 0.57
N ALA A 35 -5.80 2.91 0.72
CA ALA A 35 -4.85 2.68 -0.35
C ALA A 35 -5.29 1.36 -0.97
N SER A 36 -5.74 1.41 -2.22
CA SER A 36 -6.38 0.28 -2.88
C SER A 36 -5.51 -0.93 -2.62
N ALA A 37 -6.08 -2.07 -2.21
CA ALA A 37 -5.29 -3.26 -1.85
C ALA A 37 -4.32 -3.73 -2.97
N ASN A 38 -4.48 -3.16 -4.16
CA ASN A 38 -3.71 -3.39 -5.38
C ASN A 38 -2.71 -2.27 -5.72
N HIS A 39 -2.62 -1.20 -4.93
CA HIS A 39 -1.64 -0.14 -5.14
C HIS A 39 -0.25 -0.63 -4.78
N VAL A 40 0.74 -0.30 -5.61
CA VAL A 40 2.14 -0.66 -5.44
C VAL A 40 3.01 0.57 -5.69
N GLU A 41 4.11 0.64 -4.94
CA GLU A 41 5.17 1.64 -5.13
C GLU A 41 6.52 0.91 -5.06
N PHE A 42 7.41 1.18 -6.02
CA PHE A 42 8.71 0.52 -6.07
C PHE A 42 9.77 1.33 -6.83
N SER A 43 11.03 1.07 -6.46
CA SER A 43 12.20 1.38 -7.28
C SER A 43 12.50 0.25 -8.24
N GLY A 44 12.91 0.58 -9.46
CA GLY A 44 13.25 -0.42 -10.45
C GLY A 44 14.01 0.13 -11.65
N GLN A 45 14.10 -0.70 -12.68
CA GLN A 45 14.68 -0.36 -13.97
C GLN A 45 13.72 -0.72 -15.10
N VAL A 46 13.78 0.07 -16.17
CA VAL A 46 13.10 -0.24 -17.43
C VAL A 46 13.94 -1.27 -18.19
N VAL A 47 13.28 -2.27 -18.77
CA VAL A 47 13.90 -3.30 -19.60
C VAL A 47 13.24 -3.32 -20.97
N LEU A 48 14.04 -3.20 -22.02
CA LEU A 48 13.60 -3.30 -23.40
C LEU A 48 13.69 -4.76 -23.87
N LYS A 49 12.56 -5.32 -24.29
CA LYS A 49 12.45 -6.69 -24.81
C LYS A 49 12.21 -6.65 -26.31
N GLN A 50 13.13 -7.20 -27.09
CA GLN A 50 13.09 -7.22 -28.56
C GLN A 50 12.16 -8.33 -29.15
N LEU A 51 11.19 -8.82 -28.38
CA LEU A 51 10.24 -9.83 -28.83
C LEU A 51 9.02 -9.14 -29.45
N GLU A 52 8.41 -9.74 -30.48
CA GLU A 52 7.12 -9.30 -31.06
C GLU A 52 7.09 -7.82 -31.51
N GLY A 53 8.22 -7.29 -32.01
CA GLY A 53 8.31 -5.89 -32.44
C GLY A 53 8.75 -4.91 -31.35
N GLY A 54 9.08 -5.40 -30.16
CA GLY A 54 9.66 -4.61 -29.09
C GLY A 54 8.64 -4.17 -28.04
N PHE A 55 8.94 -4.37 -26.76
CA PHE A 55 8.18 -3.75 -25.66
C PHE A 55 9.09 -3.35 -24.50
N CYS A 56 8.66 -2.36 -23.74
CA CYS A 56 9.31 -1.98 -22.49
C CYS A 56 8.54 -2.51 -21.28
N GLY A 57 9.30 -3.00 -20.31
CA GLY A 57 8.81 -3.54 -19.06
C GLY A 57 9.51 -2.93 -17.86
N LEU A 58 8.97 -3.11 -16.66
CA LEU A 58 9.58 -2.67 -15.40
C LEU A 58 10.04 -3.85 -14.53
N VAL A 59 11.29 -3.81 -14.07
CA VAL A 59 11.83 -4.77 -13.09
C VAL A 59 12.10 -4.02 -11.80
N ALA A 60 11.36 -4.35 -10.75
CA ALA A 60 11.58 -3.80 -9.42
C ALA A 60 12.90 -4.29 -8.82
N ALA A 61 13.40 -3.60 -7.80
CA ALA A 61 14.65 -3.92 -7.12
C ALA A 61 14.67 -5.33 -6.48
N ASP A 62 13.49 -5.89 -6.17
CA ASP A 62 13.31 -7.26 -5.68
C ASP A 62 13.24 -8.31 -6.80
N GLY A 63 13.38 -7.90 -8.06
CA GLY A 63 13.29 -8.75 -9.25
C GLY A 63 11.87 -8.99 -9.76
N GLN A 64 10.84 -8.43 -9.11
CA GLN A 64 9.45 -8.53 -9.57
C GLN A 64 9.29 -7.81 -10.91
N ARG A 65 8.75 -8.53 -11.90
CA ARG A 65 8.42 -7.98 -13.22
C ARG A 65 7.01 -7.44 -13.28
N TYR A 66 6.85 -6.25 -13.84
CA TYR A 66 5.58 -5.57 -14.06
C TYR A 66 5.44 -5.14 -15.51
N ASP A 67 4.45 -5.67 -16.22
CA ASP A 67 4.11 -5.28 -17.60
C ASP A 67 3.18 -4.05 -17.59
N PRO A 68 3.70 -2.86 -17.90
CA PRO A 68 2.92 -1.64 -17.78
C PRO A 68 1.98 -1.48 -18.99
N VAL A 69 0.72 -1.14 -18.71
CA VAL A 69 -0.28 -0.91 -19.79
C VAL A 69 -0.23 0.51 -20.36
N ASN A 70 0.43 1.44 -19.66
CA ASN A 70 0.47 2.87 -20.00
C ASN A 70 1.85 3.51 -19.73
N LEU A 71 2.95 2.79 -19.97
CA LEU A 71 4.31 3.36 -19.84
C LEU A 71 4.53 4.47 -20.89
N PRO A 72 4.89 5.70 -20.48
CA PRO A 72 5.20 6.75 -21.43
C PRO A 72 6.47 6.41 -22.23
N VAL A 73 6.48 6.75 -23.53
CA VAL A 73 7.54 6.34 -24.47
C VAL A 73 8.91 6.90 -24.09
N GLU A 74 8.96 8.07 -23.47
CA GLU A 74 10.18 8.72 -22.98
C GLU A 74 10.85 7.99 -21.82
N PHE A 75 10.14 7.07 -21.17
CA PHE A 75 10.70 6.15 -20.18
C PHE A 75 11.11 4.80 -20.78
N CYS A 76 10.78 4.51 -22.04
CA CYS A 76 11.14 3.26 -22.71
C CYS A 76 12.61 3.27 -23.17
N GLN A 77 13.52 3.37 -22.21
CA GLN A 77 14.97 3.35 -22.37
C GLN A 77 15.53 2.20 -21.55
N ASP A 78 16.25 1.29 -22.21
CA ASP A 78 16.80 0.11 -21.52
C ASP A 78 17.75 0.52 -20.39
N GLY A 79 17.57 -0.07 -19.21
CA GLY A 79 18.35 0.23 -18.00
C GLY A 79 17.99 1.53 -17.27
N LEU A 80 16.98 2.29 -17.73
CA LEU A 80 16.59 3.53 -17.05
C LEU A 80 16.08 3.25 -15.63
N ALA A 81 16.75 3.82 -14.64
CA ALA A 81 16.33 3.75 -13.25
C ALA A 81 15.12 4.64 -13.00
N VAL A 82 14.11 4.11 -12.30
CA VAL A 82 12.83 4.78 -12.10
C VAL A 82 12.28 4.60 -10.67
N GLN A 83 11.48 5.57 -10.21
CA GLN A 83 10.44 5.33 -9.20
C GLN A 83 9.10 5.22 -9.88
N VAL A 84 8.29 4.27 -9.43
CA VAL A 84 6.97 4.00 -9.99
C VAL A 84 5.98 3.80 -8.85
N SER A 85 4.81 4.41 -8.96
CA SER A 85 3.62 4.02 -8.22
C SER A 85 2.45 3.77 -9.18
N GLY A 86 1.55 2.88 -8.78
CA GLY A 86 0.45 2.48 -9.64
C GLY A 86 -0.41 1.38 -9.07
N GLU A 87 -1.38 0.95 -9.87
CA GLU A 87 -2.33 -0.11 -9.50
C GLU A 87 -2.06 -1.40 -10.28
N ARG A 88 -1.90 -2.50 -9.56
CA ARG A 88 -1.84 -3.84 -10.14
C ARG A 88 -3.21 -4.22 -10.70
N ILE A 89 -3.21 -4.68 -11.95
CA ILE A 89 -4.43 -5.16 -12.60
C ILE A 89 -4.59 -6.65 -12.27
N GLU A 90 -5.51 -6.98 -11.37
CA GLU A 90 -5.83 -8.38 -11.03
C GLU A 90 -6.56 -9.08 -12.17
N GLY A 91 -6.25 -10.37 -12.40
CA GLY A 91 -6.85 -11.16 -13.49
C GLY A 91 -6.42 -10.74 -14.90
N GLY A 92 -5.58 -9.71 -15.02
CA GLY A 92 -5.02 -9.26 -16.28
C GLY A 92 -4.04 -10.26 -16.86
N VAL A 93 -4.38 -10.83 -18.01
CA VAL A 93 -3.45 -11.66 -18.80
C VAL A 93 -2.86 -10.80 -19.89
N SER A 94 -1.54 -10.70 -19.92
CA SER A 94 -0.82 -10.05 -21.00
C SER A 94 -0.40 -11.07 -22.06
N PHE A 95 -0.62 -10.74 -23.33
CA PHE A 95 -0.09 -11.52 -24.45
C PHE A 95 1.45 -11.60 -24.42
N ARG A 96 2.12 -10.63 -23.79
CA ARG A 96 3.58 -10.58 -23.63
C ARG A 96 4.11 -11.61 -22.63
N MET A 97 3.23 -12.20 -21.80
CA MET A 97 3.54 -13.25 -20.81
C MET A 97 4.80 -12.96 -19.95
N TRP A 98 5.04 -11.69 -19.61
CA TRP A 98 6.32 -11.26 -19.04
C TRP A 98 6.28 -10.94 -17.53
N GLY A 99 5.18 -10.35 -17.05
CA GLY A 99 5.06 -9.88 -15.67
C GLY A 99 3.62 -9.58 -15.27
N LYS A 100 3.45 -9.08 -14.03
CA LYS A 100 2.14 -8.65 -13.50
C LYS A 100 1.70 -7.38 -14.23
N GLN A 101 0.45 -7.29 -14.69
CA GLN A 101 -0.02 -6.07 -15.31
C GLN A 101 -0.08 -4.92 -14.30
N LEU A 102 0.39 -3.75 -14.73
CA LEU A 102 0.46 -2.54 -13.91
C LEU A 102 -0.10 -1.35 -14.69
N ARG A 103 -1.03 -0.61 -14.10
CA ARG A 103 -1.36 0.75 -14.53
C ARG A 103 -0.52 1.70 -13.70
N ILE A 104 0.27 2.52 -14.37
CA ILE A 104 1.14 3.51 -13.74
C ILE A 104 0.31 4.76 -13.43
N ASP A 105 0.36 5.20 -12.17
CA ASP A 105 -0.20 6.48 -11.73
C ASP A 105 0.88 7.57 -11.71
N HIS A 106 2.09 7.21 -11.27
CA HIS A 106 3.24 8.09 -11.25
C HIS A 106 4.52 7.36 -11.66
N ILE A 107 5.37 8.04 -12.43
CA ILE A 107 6.71 7.55 -12.79
C ILE A 107 7.67 8.72 -12.93
N GLU A 108 8.86 8.57 -12.36
CA GLU A 108 9.95 9.53 -12.47
C GLU A 108 11.31 8.83 -12.61
N ARG A 109 12.29 9.56 -13.16
CA ARG A 109 13.66 9.07 -13.31
C ARG A 109 14.37 9.16 -11.95
N ARG A 110 15.16 8.15 -11.62
CA ARG A 110 16.02 8.12 -10.44
C ARG A 110 17.41 8.68 -10.71
#